data_AF-A0A3A9V7X9-F1
#
_entry.id   AF-A0A3A9V7X9-F1
#
_cell.length_a   1.000
_cell.length_b   1.000
_cell.length_c   1.000
_cell.angle_alpha   90.00
_cell.angle_beta   90.00
_cell.angle_gamma   90.00
#
_symmetry.space_group_name_H-M   'P 1'
#
loop_
_entity.id
_entity.type
_entity.pdbx_description
1 polymer ?
#
loop_
_entity_poly.entity_id
_entity_poly.type
_entity_poly.pdbx_seq_one_letter_code
_entity_poly.pdbx_strand_id
1 'polypeptide(L)'
;MEKKWFSKGTYKNINCANCGKTQNEIATMDHHSGICHNCNISCIWYYITNENVTQIIPEFAPDSIKSFIDWCQSELDELEMTELVIELENIGKN
;
A
#
# COMPACT_ATOMS: atom_id res chain seq x y z
N MET A 1 -1.19 -11.73 17.04
CA MET A 1 -1.13 -11.71 15.57
C MET A 1 0.18 -11.04 15.20
N GLU A 2 0.98 -11.61 14.31
CA GLU A 2 2.23 -10.99 13.85
C GLU A 2 1.90 -9.71 13.09
N LYS A 3 2.51 -8.59 13.47
CA LYS A 3 2.32 -7.31 12.78
C LYS A 3 3.01 -7.40 11.43
N LYS A 4 2.23 -7.35 10.34
CA LYS A 4 2.76 -7.28 8.98
C LYS A 4 2.74 -5.84 8.50
N TRP A 5 3.77 -5.47 7.77
CA TRP A 5 3.93 -4.12 7.23
C TRP A 5 3.32 -3.96 5.84
N PHE A 6 2.92 -5.06 5.19
CA PHE A 6 2.21 -5.01 3.92
C PHE A 6 1.16 -6.12 3.81
N SER A 7 0.17 -5.92 2.93
CA SER A 7 -0.75 -6.95 2.47
C SER A 7 -1.11 -6.72 1.00
N LYS A 8 -1.54 -7.80 0.33
CA LYS A 8 -2.07 -7.75 -1.04
C LYS A 8 -3.54 -8.14 -1.05
N GLY A 9 -4.29 -7.57 -1.98
CA GLY A 9 -5.71 -7.86 -2.17
C GLY A 9 -6.23 -7.27 -3.47
N THR A 10 -7.53 -7.07 -3.52
CA THR A 10 -8.25 -6.48 -4.66
C THR A 10 -8.87 -5.16 -4.25
N TYR A 11 -9.30 -4.36 -5.22
CA TYR A 11 -10.06 -3.13 -4.97
C TYR A 11 -11.30 -3.37 -4.08
N LYS A 12 -11.96 -4.52 -4.26
CA LYS A 12 -13.18 -4.87 -3.53
C LYS A 12 -12.90 -5.45 -2.15
N ASN A 13 -11.73 -6.01 -1.93
CA ASN A 13 -11.42 -6.77 -0.73
C ASN A 13 -9.92 -6.84 -0.51
N ILE A 14 -9.46 -6.16 0.53
CA ILE A 14 -8.11 -6.31 1.06
C ILE A 14 -8.16 -6.36 2.59
N ASN A 15 -7.41 -7.29 3.17
CA ASN A 15 -7.31 -7.41 4.62
C ASN A 15 -6.20 -6.52 5.14
N CYS A 16 -6.49 -5.72 6.17
CA CYS A 16 -5.49 -4.88 6.78
C CYS A 16 -4.34 -5.72 7.37
N ALA A 17 -3.10 -5.39 7.02
CA ALA A 17 -1.90 -6.11 7.47
C ALA A 17 -1.71 -6.07 9.01
N ASN A 18 -2.24 -5.04 9.68
CA ASN A 18 -2.18 -4.89 11.13
C ASN A 18 -3.32 -5.60 11.89
N CYS A 19 -4.58 -5.40 11.49
CA CYS A 19 -5.73 -5.93 12.26
C CYS A 19 -6.45 -7.12 11.60
N GLY A 20 -6.09 -7.48 10.37
CA GLY A 20 -6.67 -8.60 9.63
C GLY A 20 -8.10 -8.37 9.15
N LYS A 21 -8.74 -7.26 9.52
CA LYS A 21 -10.10 -6.93 9.09
C LYS A 21 -10.09 -6.48 7.63
N THR A 22 -11.06 -7.00 6.88
CA THR A 22 -11.32 -6.60 5.50
C THR A 22 -11.68 -5.12 5.46
N GLN A 23 -11.07 -4.41 4.53
CA GLN A 23 -11.44 -3.07 4.10
C GLN A 23 -12.10 -3.21 2.73
N ASN A 24 -13.23 -2.54 2.56
CA ASN A 24 -13.96 -2.44 1.29
C ASN A 24 -13.89 -0.99 0.82
N GLU A 25 -14.05 -0.76 -0.48
CA GLU A 25 -14.15 0.59 -1.05
C GLU A 25 -12.95 1.47 -0.69
N ILE A 26 -11.74 0.92 -0.86
CA ILE A 26 -10.51 1.71 -0.76
C ILE A 26 -10.47 2.62 -1.99
N ALA A 27 -11.23 3.70 -1.90
CA ALA A 27 -11.31 4.74 -2.90
C ALA A 27 -10.03 5.55 -2.80
N THR A 28 -9.11 5.30 -3.74
CA THR A 28 -8.55 6.25 -4.72
C THR A 28 -7.22 5.69 -5.22
N MET A 29 -6.81 6.05 -6.43
CA MET A 29 -5.40 5.93 -6.89
C MET A 29 -4.49 6.91 -6.11
N ASP A 30 -4.88 7.31 -4.92
CA ASP A 30 -4.17 8.33 -4.19
C ASP A 30 -2.96 7.69 -3.52
N HIS A 31 -1.78 8.16 -3.90
CA HIS A 31 -0.53 7.76 -3.27
C HIS A 31 -0.49 8.23 -1.81
N HIS A 32 -1.31 9.20 -1.40
CA HIS A 32 -1.32 9.70 -0.02
C HIS A 32 -1.71 8.65 1.03
N SER A 33 -1.30 8.92 2.26
CA SER A 33 -1.64 8.09 3.42
C SER A 33 -3.13 8.18 3.77
N GLY A 34 -3.77 7.02 3.95
CA GLY A 34 -5.09 6.86 4.53
C GLY A 34 -5.05 6.23 5.92
N ILE A 35 -6.22 6.01 6.53
CA ILE A 35 -6.35 5.38 7.85
C ILE A 35 -7.23 4.14 7.75
N CYS A 36 -6.78 3.02 8.33
CA CYS A 36 -7.62 1.84 8.48
C CYS A 36 -8.74 2.11 9.50
N HIS A 37 -10.01 2.08 9.08
CA HIS A 37 -11.15 2.40 9.97
C HIS A 37 -11.36 1.39 11.11
N ASN A 38 -10.77 0.20 11.00
CA ASN A 38 -10.92 -0.87 12.00
C ASN A 38 -9.89 -0.78 13.14
N CYS A 39 -8.70 -0.23 12.90
CA CYS A 39 -7.63 -0.17 13.90
C CYS A 39 -6.89 1.17 13.97
N ASN A 40 -7.34 2.17 13.22
CA ASN A 40 -6.84 3.54 13.17
C ASN A 40 -5.34 3.67 12.86
N ILE A 41 -4.76 2.68 12.18
CA ILE A 41 -3.37 2.76 11.74
C ILE A 41 -3.26 3.50 10.41
N SER A 42 -2.22 4.33 10.28
CA SER A 42 -1.87 4.97 9.01
C SER A 42 -1.37 3.92 8.02
N CYS A 43 -1.86 3.99 6.79
CA CYS A 43 -1.51 3.07 5.73
C CYS A 43 -1.61 3.75 4.36
N ILE A 44 -0.79 3.30 3.43
CA ILE A 44 -0.82 3.73 2.03
C ILE A 44 -1.42 2.59 1.20
N TRP A 45 -2.26 2.91 0.23
CA TRP A 45 -2.91 1.94 -0.64
C TRP A 45 -2.50 2.18 -2.08
N TYR A 46 -1.63 1.32 -2.60
CA TYR A 46 -1.26 1.36 -4.01
C TYR A 46 -2.29 0.58 -4.81
N TYR A 47 -3.15 1.31 -5.51
CA TYR A 47 -4.02 0.75 -6.53
C TYR A 47 -3.24 0.62 -7.84
N ILE A 48 -2.97 -0.61 -8.26
CA ILE A 48 -2.29 -0.90 -9.52
C ILE A 48 -3.33 -1.29 -10.57
N THR A 49 -4.23 -2.20 -10.20
CA THR A 49 -5.38 -2.63 -11.01
C THR A 49 -6.54 -3.04 -10.09
N ASN A 50 -7.73 -3.28 -10.65
CA ASN A 50 -8.88 -3.80 -9.90
C ASN A 50 -8.58 -5.07 -9.10
N GLU A 51 -7.66 -5.89 -9.59
CA GLU A 51 -7.28 -7.18 -8.98
C GLU A 51 -6.00 -7.08 -8.13
N ASN A 52 -5.32 -5.94 -8.15
CA ASN A 52 -4.05 -5.77 -7.45
C ASN A 52 -4.01 -4.44 -6.70
N VAL A 53 -4.28 -4.54 -5.41
CA VAL A 53 -4.09 -3.48 -4.44
C VAL A 53 -3.05 -3.94 -3.44
N THR A 54 -2.08 -3.09 -3.16
CA THR A 54 -1.09 -3.32 -2.10
C THR A 54 -1.31 -2.32 -0.98
N GLN A 55 -1.51 -2.81 0.24
CA GLN A 55 -1.41 -1.99 1.44
C GLN A 55 0.03 -1.95 1.91
N ILE A 56 0.49 -0.77 2.34
CA ILE A 56 1.69 -0.63 3.16
C ILE A 56 1.37 0.10 4.46
N ILE A 57 1.98 -0.33 5.56
CA ILE A 57 1.94 0.31 6.88
C ILE A 57 3.36 0.82 7.18
N PRO A 58 3.66 2.10 6.89
CA PRO A 58 5.03 2.62 6.98
C PRO A 58 5.67 2.47 8.36
N GLU A 59 4.88 2.56 9.43
CA GLU A 59 5.37 2.40 10.81
C GLU A 59 5.99 1.02 11.08
N PHE A 60 5.55 -0.01 10.36
CA PHE A 60 6.03 -1.39 10.56
C PHE A 60 7.01 -1.85 9.48
N ALA A 61 7.22 -1.05 8.43
CA ALA A 61 8.10 -1.39 7.32
C ALA A 61 9.58 -1.36 7.76
N PRO A 62 10.45 -2.17 7.14
CA PRO A 62 11.90 -2.01 7.30
C PRO A 62 12.36 -0.59 6.99
N ASP A 63 13.38 -0.07 7.68
CA ASP A 63 13.82 1.33 7.55
C ASP A 63 14.12 1.73 6.10
N SER A 64 14.76 0.85 5.34
CA SER A 64 15.06 1.11 3.92
C SER A 64 13.80 1.28 3.08
N ILE A 65 12.78 0.46 3.34
CA ILE A 65 11.48 0.54 2.65
C ILE A 65 10.73 1.80 3.08
N LYS A 66 10.77 2.13 4.37
CA LYS A 66 10.16 3.36 4.88
C LYS A 66 10.77 4.60 4.23
N SER A 67 12.10 4.72 4.19
CA SER A 67 12.78 5.85 3.54
C SER A 67 12.46 5.94 2.04
N PHE A 68 12.36 4.80 1.36
CA PHE A 68 11.95 4.77 -0.05
C PHE A 68 10.52 5.27 -0.25
N ILE A 69 9.58 4.82 0.58
CA ILE A 69 8.18 5.27 0.54
C ILE A 69 8.11 6.77 0.83
N ASP A 70 8.78 7.25 1.88
CA ASP A 70 8.79 8.66 2.24
C ASP A 70 9.33 9.54 1.08
N TRP A 71 10.36 9.06 0.37
CA TRP A 71 10.85 9.71 -0.84
C TRP A 71 9.83 9.69 -1.97
N CYS A 72 9.21 8.53 -2.25
CA CYS A 72 8.17 8.43 -3.28
C CYS A 72 7.00 9.38 -3.02
N GLN A 73 6.56 9.51 -1.76
CA GLN A 73 5.48 10.42 -1.37
C GLN A 73 5.83 11.91 -1.51
N SER A 74 7.13 12.23 -1.50
CA SER A 74 7.63 13.61 -1.63
C SER A 74 7.86 14.01 -3.09
N GLU A 75 8.36 13.08 -3.88
CA GLU A 75 8.93 13.39 -5.19
C GLU A 75 8.08 12.92 -6.37
N LEU A 76 7.22 11.92 -6.18
CA LEU A 76 6.46 11.31 -7.27
C LEU A 76 5.01 11.74 -7.22
N ASP A 77 4.46 12.06 -8.38
CA ASP A 77 3.02 12.18 -8.52
C ASP A 77 2.32 10.81 -8.56
N GLU A 78 0.99 10.83 -8.61
CA GLU A 78 0.15 9.63 -8.65
C GLU A 78 0.44 8.72 -9.85
N LEU A 79 0.75 9.28 -11.02
CA LEU A 79 1.06 8.51 -12.23
C LEU A 79 2.45 7.90 -12.11
N GLU A 80 3.46 8.68 -11.76
CA GLU A 80 4.85 8.24 -11.60
C GLU A 80 4.96 7.13 -10.54
N MET A 81 4.23 7.27 -9.43
CA MET A 81 4.19 6.24 -8.39
C MET A 81 3.54 4.95 -8.88
N THR A 82 2.46 5.05 -9.66
CA THR A 82 1.79 3.89 -10.24
C THR A 82 2.71 3.15 -11.21
N GLU A 83 3.40 3.87 -12.10
CA GLU A 83 4.37 3.30 -13.05
C GLU A 83 5.53 2.59 -12.32
N LEU A 84 6.08 3.22 -11.29
CA LEU A 84 7.15 2.63 -10.47
C LEU A 84 6.72 1.32 -9.81
N VAL A 85 5.52 1.27 -9.23
CA VAL A 85 5.00 0.06 -8.61
C VAL A 85 4.79 -1.06 -9.65
N ILE A 86 4.28 -0.74 -10.84
CA ILE A 86 4.12 -1.69 -11.95
C ILE A 86 5.48 -2.29 -12.34
N GLU A 87 6.51 -1.46 -12.52
CA GLU A 87 7.84 -1.91 -12.90
C GLU A 87 8.50 -2.76 -11.81
N LEU A 88 8.36 -2.39 -10.53
CA LEU A 88 8.85 -3.21 -9.42
C LEU A 88 8.19 -4.60 -9.38
N GLU A 89 6.89 -4.69 -9.67
CA GLU A 89 6.21 -5.97 -9.79
C GLU A 89 6.69 -6.80 -10.99
N ASN A 90 6.98 -6.16 -12.11
CA ASN A 90 7.52 -6.83 -13.29
C ASN A 90 8.92 -7.41 -13.01
N ILE A 91 9.77 -6.66 -12.30
CA ILE A 91 11.11 -7.13 -11.90
C ILE A 91 10.99 -8.33 -10.95
N GLY A 92 10.15 -8.26 -9.92
CA GLY A 92 10.03 -9.32 -8.90
C GLY A 92 9.36 -10.62 -9.38
N LYS A 93 8.77 -10.64 -10.57
CA LYS A 93 8.20 -11.85 -11.21
C LYS A 93 9.22 -12.60 -12.07
N ASN A 94 10.36 -11.99 -12.39
CA ASN A 94 11.49 -12.61 -13.11
C ASN A 94 12.52 -13.19 -12.14
#